data_AF-A0A5Q0NTU4-F1
#
_entry.id   AF-A0A5Q0NTU4-F1
#
_cell.length_a   1.000
_cell.length_b   1.000
_cell.length_c   1.000
_cell.angle_alpha   90.00
_cell.angle_beta   90.00
_cell.angle_gamma   90.00
#
_symmetry.space_group_name_H-M   'P 1'
#
loop_
_entity.id
_entity.type
_entity.pdbx_description
1 polymer ?
#
loop_
_entity_poly.entity_id
_entity_poly.type
_entity_poly.pdbx_seq_one_letter_code
_entity_poly.pdbx_strand_id
1 'polypeptide(L)'
;MTVLHAAARQHDGRTEETPSMVVIDTHLARGAPNSGFTFHDKGGPYGRTEGTKRVVAVDVTGLPVGALVVPASTHEDRASELMLEHVEHQGVTDRLDLVLWAWRVEVAHGRLGRSRRLARSFENTTTSATGWLQVACIATTLRHLSRARAHRRTPQLAA
;
A
#
# COMPACT_ATOMS: atom_id res chain seq x y z
N MET A 1 -2.91 -2.82 10.00
CA MET A 1 -3.57 -1.98 8.96
C MET A 1 -5.00 -2.44 8.69
N THR A 2 -5.25 -3.73 8.68
CA THR A 2 -6.55 -4.37 8.36
C THR A 2 -7.73 -3.85 9.18
N VAL A 3 -7.58 -3.70 10.50
CA VAL A 3 -8.63 -3.08 11.35
C VAL A 3 -9.06 -1.70 10.84
N LEU A 4 -8.09 -0.88 10.43
CA LEU A 4 -8.37 0.46 9.94
C LEU A 4 -9.02 0.44 8.55
N HIS A 5 -8.64 -0.52 7.70
CA HIS A 5 -9.25 -0.75 6.40
C HIS A 5 -10.70 -1.24 6.53
N ALA A 6 -10.98 -2.20 7.42
CA ALA A 6 -12.33 -2.66 7.75
C ALA A 6 -13.21 -1.50 8.26
N ALA A 7 -12.70 -0.69 9.20
CA ALA A 7 -13.40 0.50 9.68
C ALA A 7 -13.69 1.51 8.54
N ALA A 8 -12.77 1.67 7.59
CA ALA A 8 -12.98 2.53 6.43
C ALA A 8 -14.03 1.97 5.45
N ARG A 9 -14.09 0.66 5.27
CA ARG A 9 -15.14 0.01 4.47
C ARG A 9 -16.51 0.19 5.09
N GLN A 10 -16.65 -0.06 6.39
CA GLN A 10 -17.88 0.23 7.13
C GLN A 10 -18.25 1.72 7.01
N HIS A 11 -17.25 2.61 7.14
CA HIS A 11 -17.45 4.06 7.00
C HIS A 11 -17.97 4.46 5.61
N ASP A 12 -17.54 3.74 4.56
CA ASP A 12 -17.99 3.89 3.18
C ASP A 12 -19.31 3.16 2.88
N GLY A 13 -19.97 2.58 3.90
CA GLY A 13 -21.25 1.90 3.76
C GLY A 13 -21.17 0.51 3.13
N ARG A 14 -19.98 -0.11 3.10
CA ARG A 14 -19.84 -1.51 2.68
C ARG A 14 -20.43 -2.42 3.74
N THR A 15 -21.25 -3.38 3.30
CA THR A 15 -21.82 -4.42 4.16
C THR A 15 -20.75 -5.34 4.75
N GLU A 16 -19.66 -5.54 3.99
CA GLU A 16 -18.65 -6.54 4.27
C GLU A 16 -17.31 -5.89 4.63
N GLU A 17 -16.72 -6.32 5.76
CA GLU A 17 -15.45 -5.80 6.28
C GLU A 17 -14.24 -6.21 5.44
N THR A 18 -14.25 -7.42 4.90
CA THR A 18 -13.19 -7.91 4.01
C THR A 18 -13.38 -7.40 2.59
N PRO A 19 -12.31 -7.22 1.80
CA PRO A 19 -12.41 -6.93 0.37
C PRO A 19 -12.89 -8.17 -0.42
N SER A 20 -13.54 -7.96 -1.56
CA SER A 20 -13.86 -9.05 -2.52
C SER A 20 -12.85 -9.14 -3.67
N MET A 21 -12.06 -8.08 -3.87
CA MET A 21 -11.00 -8.00 -4.86
C MET A 21 -9.93 -7.05 -4.35
N VAL A 22 -8.67 -7.38 -4.62
CA VAL A 22 -7.51 -6.54 -4.34
C VAL A 22 -6.66 -6.40 -5.58
N VAL A 23 -6.06 -5.23 -5.77
CA VAL A 23 -5.06 -4.98 -6.80
C VAL A 23 -3.71 -4.97 -6.13
N ILE A 24 -2.81 -5.84 -6.58
CA ILE A 24 -1.40 -5.82 -6.14
C ILE A 24 -0.61 -5.06 -7.20
N ASP A 25 0.12 -4.05 -6.75
CA ASP A 25 1.03 -3.31 -7.62
C ASP A 25 2.38 -3.13 -6.95
N THR A 26 3.43 -3.06 -7.77
CA THR A 26 4.81 -2.95 -7.30
C THR A 26 5.48 -1.68 -7.82
N HIS A 27 6.12 -0.95 -6.92
CA HIS A 27 6.78 0.32 -7.23
C HIS A 27 8.24 0.32 -6.80
N LEU A 28 9.13 0.63 -7.74
CA LEU A 28 10.55 0.76 -7.46
C LEU A 28 10.86 2.04 -6.71
N ALA A 29 11.73 1.92 -5.72
CA ALA A 29 12.30 3.03 -5.01
C ALA A 29 13.81 2.85 -4.87
N ARG A 30 14.56 3.88 -5.27
CA ARG A 30 16.02 3.87 -5.15
C ARG A 30 16.46 4.06 -3.70
N GLY A 31 17.62 3.52 -3.37
CA GLY A 31 18.37 3.88 -2.17
C GLY A 31 18.73 5.37 -2.15
N ALA A 32 19.00 5.90 -0.96
CA ALA A 32 19.59 7.23 -0.83
C ALA A 32 21.07 7.21 -1.27
N PRO A 33 21.58 8.30 -1.88
CA PRO A 33 22.97 8.31 -2.37
C PRO A 33 24.01 8.16 -1.24
N ASN A 34 23.65 8.55 -0.02
CA ASN A 34 24.54 8.64 1.14
C ASN A 34 24.22 7.58 2.21
N SER A 35 23.37 6.59 1.95
CA SER A 35 22.87 5.68 2.99
C SER A 35 23.79 4.50 3.32
N GLY A 36 25.05 4.52 2.89
CA GLY A 36 25.97 3.39 3.08
C GLY A 36 25.61 2.21 2.19
N PHE A 37 26.11 1.01 2.54
CA PHE A 37 25.87 -0.23 1.80
C PHE A 37 24.35 -0.43 1.55
N THR A 38 23.98 -0.56 0.27
CA THR A 38 22.61 -0.87 -0.15
C THR A 38 22.37 -2.36 -0.01
N PHE A 39 21.13 -2.83 -0.12
CA PHE A 39 20.75 -4.24 0.08
C PHE A 39 21.32 -5.30 -0.87
N HIS A 40 22.35 -4.95 -1.63
CA HIS A 40 23.16 -5.81 -2.48
C HIS A 40 22.41 -7.03 -3.04
N ASP A 41 21.46 -6.71 -3.92
CA ASP A 41 21.46 -7.21 -5.29
C ASP A 41 20.81 -6.15 -6.18
N LYS A 42 21.47 -5.80 -7.28
CA LYS A 42 20.88 -4.89 -8.27
C LYS A 42 19.65 -5.55 -8.89
N GLY A 43 18.57 -4.80 -9.02
CA GLY A 43 17.31 -5.28 -9.57
C GLY A 43 16.56 -4.26 -10.40
N GLY A 44 15.25 -4.44 -10.54
CA GLY A 44 14.43 -3.64 -11.45
C GLY A 44 14.85 -3.80 -12.92
N PRO A 45 14.35 -2.94 -13.83
CA PRO A 45 14.64 -3.02 -15.26
C PRO A 45 16.14 -3.13 -15.54
N TYR A 46 16.53 -4.26 -16.17
CA TYR A 46 17.91 -4.58 -16.55
C TYR A 46 18.92 -4.60 -15.38
N GLY A 47 18.48 -4.80 -14.13
CA GLY A 47 19.38 -4.80 -12.97
C GLY A 47 20.02 -3.43 -12.72
N ARG A 48 19.32 -2.33 -13.03
CA ARG A 48 19.85 -0.96 -12.90
C ARG A 48 19.40 -0.23 -11.64
N THR A 49 18.56 -0.86 -10.83
CA THR A 49 18.01 -0.25 -9.61
C THR A 49 18.65 -0.86 -8.38
N GLU A 50 19.38 -0.03 -7.64
CA GLU A 50 19.80 -0.31 -6.27
C GLU A 50 18.76 0.29 -5.32
N GLY A 51 18.01 -0.57 -4.64
CA GLY A 51 16.92 -0.14 -3.78
C GLY A 51 15.92 -1.26 -3.54
N THR A 52 14.64 -0.91 -3.59
CA THR A 52 13.55 -1.80 -3.17
C THR A 52 12.36 -1.77 -4.13
N LYS A 53 11.60 -2.85 -4.20
CA LYS A 53 10.22 -2.86 -4.71
C LYS A 53 9.25 -2.73 -3.54
N ARG A 54 8.39 -1.73 -3.58
CA ARG A 54 7.27 -1.56 -2.64
C ARG A 54 6.08 -2.27 -3.22
N VAL A 55 5.50 -3.18 -2.47
CA VAL A 55 4.33 -3.93 -2.89
C VAL A 55 3.15 -3.46 -2.05
N VAL A 56 2.09 -3.05 -2.71
CA VAL A 56 0.87 -2.58 -2.05
C VAL A 56 -0.31 -3.35 -2.61
N ALA A 57 -1.12 -3.92 -1.71
CA ALA A 57 -2.44 -4.42 -2.08
C ALA A 57 -3.49 -3.36 -1.77
N VAL A 58 -4.33 -3.07 -2.76
CA VAL A 58 -5.34 -2.02 -2.69
C VAL A 58 -6.72 -2.61 -2.95
N ASP A 59 -7.64 -2.38 -2.03
CA ASP A 59 -9.04 -2.78 -2.15
C ASP A 59 -9.75 -1.97 -3.26
N VAL A 60 -10.87 -2.47 -3.76
CA VAL A 60 -11.76 -1.76 -4.69
C VAL A 60 -12.28 -0.43 -4.16
N THR A 61 -12.08 -0.07 -2.89
CA THR A 61 -12.34 1.27 -2.35
C THR A 61 -11.23 2.27 -2.72
N GLY A 62 -10.08 1.81 -3.19
CA GLY A 62 -8.87 2.62 -3.40
C GLY A 62 -8.08 2.85 -2.10
N LEU A 63 -8.33 2.05 -1.07
CA LEU A 63 -7.62 2.08 0.21
C LEU A 63 -6.65 0.91 0.31
N PRO A 64 -5.45 1.12 0.89
CA PRO A 64 -4.49 0.05 1.08
C PRO A 64 -5.01 -0.93 2.14
N VAL A 65 -4.96 -2.23 1.81
CA VAL A 65 -5.27 -3.32 2.75
C VAL A 65 -4.00 -3.95 3.30
N GLY A 66 -2.93 -4.00 2.50
CA GLY A 66 -1.63 -4.54 2.90
C GLY A 66 -0.49 -3.83 2.20
N ALA A 67 0.69 -3.87 2.82
CA ALA A 67 1.87 -3.22 2.30
C ALA A 67 3.15 -3.86 2.85
N LEU A 68 4.07 -4.18 1.95
CA LEU A 68 5.40 -4.70 2.27
C LEU A 68 6.46 -4.21 1.30
N VAL A 69 7.73 -4.39 1.63
CA VAL A 69 8.85 -4.01 0.78
C VAL A 69 9.82 -5.18 0.63
N VAL A 70 10.19 -5.45 -0.61
CA VAL A 70 11.17 -6.47 -0.99
C VAL A 70 12.38 -5.82 -1.67
N PRO A 71 13.53 -6.50 -1.75
CA PRO A 71 14.67 -6.03 -2.55
C PRO A 71 14.27 -5.72 -3.99
N ALA A 72 14.99 -4.78 -4.64
CA ALA A 72 14.71 -4.45 -6.04
C ALA A 72 14.89 -5.65 -6.99
N SER A 73 15.73 -6.62 -6.61
CA SER A 73 16.04 -7.84 -7.36
C SER A 73 14.94 -8.89 -7.33
N THR A 74 14.00 -8.81 -6.38
CA THR A 74 12.90 -9.77 -6.27
C THR A 74 12.03 -9.75 -7.52
N HIS A 75 11.77 -10.91 -8.12
CA HIS A 75 10.89 -11.04 -9.29
C HIS A 75 9.45 -10.61 -8.97
N GLU A 76 8.69 -10.17 -9.97
CA GLU A 76 7.32 -9.68 -9.75
C GLU A 76 6.39 -10.79 -9.25
N ASP A 77 6.54 -12.01 -9.75
CA ASP A 77 5.77 -13.17 -9.27
C ASP A 77 6.04 -13.40 -7.78
N ARG A 78 7.31 -13.44 -7.37
CA ARG A 78 7.67 -13.64 -5.96
C ARG A 78 7.23 -12.48 -5.07
N ALA A 79 7.29 -11.25 -5.58
CA ALA A 79 6.78 -10.09 -4.85
C ALA A 79 5.26 -10.17 -4.63
N SER A 80 4.52 -10.68 -5.63
CA SER A 80 3.08 -10.89 -5.55
C SER A 80 2.72 -12.03 -4.61
N GLU A 81 3.43 -13.17 -4.68
CA GLU A 81 3.27 -14.29 -3.73
C GLU A 81 3.48 -13.84 -2.28
N LEU A 82 4.57 -13.15 -1.99
CA LEU A 82 4.85 -12.62 -0.65
C LEU A 82 3.75 -11.68 -0.17
N MET A 83 3.15 -10.91 -1.09
CA MET A 83 2.03 -10.02 -0.76
C MET A 83 0.75 -10.79 -0.48
N LEU A 84 0.46 -11.85 -1.24
CA LEU A 84 -0.66 -12.77 -0.99
C LEU A 84 -0.50 -13.46 0.36
N GLU A 85 0.65 -14.08 0.62
CA GLU A 85 0.99 -14.67 1.92
C GLU A 85 0.78 -13.63 3.04
N HIS A 86 1.27 -12.41 2.86
CA HIS A 86 1.13 -11.35 3.85
C HIS A 86 -0.33 -11.00 4.15
N VAL A 87 -1.21 -10.87 3.13
CA VAL A 87 -2.62 -10.53 3.37
C VAL A 87 -3.41 -11.72 3.91
N GLU A 88 -3.04 -12.95 3.54
CA GLU A 88 -3.62 -14.16 4.11
C GLU A 88 -3.35 -14.27 5.61
N HIS A 89 -2.10 -14.04 6.03
CA HIS A 89 -1.75 -13.98 7.46
C HIS A 89 -2.48 -12.86 8.22
N GLN A 90 -3.04 -11.88 7.52
CA GLN A 90 -3.82 -10.80 8.12
C GLN A 90 -5.33 -11.09 8.13
N GLY A 91 -5.78 -12.24 7.59
CA GLY A 91 -7.18 -12.68 7.62
C GLY A 91 -8.11 -11.84 6.73
N VAL A 92 -7.62 -11.33 5.60
CA VAL A 92 -8.44 -10.52 4.67
C VAL A 92 -8.69 -11.20 3.32
N THR A 93 -8.36 -12.48 3.21
CA THR A 93 -8.40 -13.26 1.97
C THR A 93 -9.65 -14.15 1.83
N ASP A 94 -10.46 -14.30 2.89
CA ASP A 94 -11.58 -15.26 2.97
C ASP A 94 -12.60 -15.20 1.82
N ARG A 95 -12.73 -14.04 1.16
CA ARG A 95 -13.67 -13.82 0.06
C ARG A 95 -13.00 -13.13 -1.14
N LEU A 96 -11.69 -13.27 -1.30
CA LEU A 96 -11.02 -12.71 -2.47
C LEU A 96 -11.30 -13.58 -3.70
N ASP A 97 -12.09 -13.03 -4.62
CA ASP A 97 -12.44 -13.72 -5.87
C ASP A 97 -11.39 -13.50 -6.97
N LEU A 98 -10.69 -12.35 -6.96
CA LEU A 98 -9.66 -12.06 -7.95
C LEU A 98 -8.63 -11.03 -7.49
N VAL A 99 -7.40 -11.20 -7.99
CA VAL A 99 -6.33 -10.20 -7.93
C VAL A 99 -6.05 -9.73 -9.35
N LEU A 100 -6.34 -8.45 -9.62
CA LEU A 100 -6.22 -7.86 -10.97
C LEU A 100 -5.38 -6.60 -10.96
N TRP A 101 -4.77 -6.28 -12.09
CA TRP A 101 -4.33 -4.93 -12.44
C TRP A 101 -5.57 -4.02 -12.61
N ALA A 102 -5.65 -2.88 -11.92
CA ALA A 102 -6.71 -1.89 -12.13
C ALA A 102 -6.30 -0.44 -11.79
N TRP A 103 -6.81 0.53 -12.56
CA TRP A 103 -6.49 1.96 -12.47
C TRP A 103 -6.71 2.61 -11.08
N ARG A 104 -7.59 2.04 -10.23
CA ARG A 104 -7.81 2.57 -8.86
C ARG A 104 -6.57 2.47 -7.98
N VAL A 105 -5.64 1.57 -8.29
CA VAL A 105 -4.34 1.49 -7.59
C VAL A 105 -3.51 2.74 -7.80
N GLU A 106 -3.60 3.38 -8.97
CA GLU A 106 -2.87 4.60 -9.29
C GLU A 106 -3.29 5.76 -8.38
N VAL A 107 -4.58 5.83 -8.02
CA VAL A 107 -5.09 6.83 -7.07
C VAL A 107 -4.52 6.60 -5.67
N ALA A 108 -4.44 5.35 -5.22
CA ALA A 108 -3.81 5.00 -3.96
C ALA A 108 -2.32 5.36 -3.98
N HIS A 109 -1.64 5.09 -5.09
CA HIS A 109 -0.25 5.47 -5.32
C HIS A 109 -0.02 6.98 -5.33
N GLY A 110 -0.90 7.77 -5.97
CA GLY A 110 -0.85 9.23 -5.91
C GLY A 110 -1.07 9.79 -4.48
N ARG A 111 -1.80 9.08 -3.62
CA ARG A 111 -1.93 9.43 -2.19
C ARG A 111 -0.65 9.08 -1.42
N LEU A 112 -0.08 7.91 -1.66
CA LEU A 112 1.16 7.47 -1.02
C LEU A 112 2.36 8.33 -1.43
N GLY A 113 2.42 8.77 -2.70
CA GLY A 113 3.45 9.67 -3.23
C GLY A 113 3.52 11.04 -2.55
N ARG A 114 2.48 11.46 -1.81
CA ARG A 114 2.53 12.68 -0.96
C ARG A 114 3.46 12.53 0.23
N SER A 115 3.75 11.29 0.64
CA SER A 115 4.69 11.02 1.72
C SER A 115 6.11 11.13 1.16
N ARG A 116 6.70 12.33 1.25
CA ARG A 116 8.09 12.58 0.81
C ARG A 116 9.10 11.60 1.40
N ARG A 117 8.78 11.04 2.57
CA ARG A 117 9.57 10.01 3.23
C ARG A 117 9.72 8.74 2.38
N LEU A 118 8.76 8.46 1.51
CA LEU A 118 8.80 7.39 0.53
C LEU A 118 9.47 7.85 -0.79
N ALA A 119 10.17 8.96 -0.87
CA ALA A 119 10.89 9.29 -2.11
C ALA A 119 12.02 8.28 -2.38
N ARG A 120 12.66 7.78 -1.31
CA ARG A 120 13.77 6.83 -1.36
C ARG A 120 13.73 5.87 -0.19
N SER A 121 14.50 4.79 -0.29
CA SER A 121 14.78 3.89 0.81
C SER A 121 16.03 4.39 1.53
N PHE A 122 15.83 5.20 2.58
CA PHE A 122 16.91 5.95 3.25
C PHE A 122 17.72 5.11 4.23
N GLU A 123 17.10 4.18 4.96
CA GLU A 123 17.80 3.37 5.97
C GLU A 123 18.41 2.11 5.37
N ASN A 124 18.24 1.89 4.06
CA ASN A 124 18.66 0.68 3.38
C ASN A 124 18.23 -0.60 4.13
N THR A 125 17.07 -0.58 4.81
CA THR A 125 16.41 -1.77 5.37
C THR A 125 14.99 -2.01 4.81
N THR A 126 14.60 -3.26 4.44
CA THR A 126 13.30 -3.63 3.89
C THR A 126 12.29 -3.59 5.03
N THR A 127 12.73 -3.95 6.23
CA THR A 127 12.00 -3.73 7.48
C THR A 127 11.70 -2.25 7.71
N SER A 128 12.70 -1.34 7.64
CA SER A 128 12.43 0.11 7.77
C SER A 128 11.52 0.60 6.65
N ALA A 129 11.83 0.26 5.40
CA ALA A 129 11.04 0.69 4.25
C ALA A 129 9.58 0.19 4.33
N THR A 130 9.36 -1.04 4.80
CA THR A 130 8.03 -1.59 5.09
C THR A 130 7.34 -0.79 6.18
N GLY A 131 8.02 -0.50 7.29
CA GLY A 131 7.46 0.32 8.36
C GLY A 131 7.00 1.71 7.88
N TRP A 132 7.83 2.40 7.10
CA TRP A 132 7.47 3.70 6.53
C TRP A 132 6.33 3.62 5.52
N LEU A 133 6.28 2.57 4.72
CA LEU A 133 5.18 2.34 3.78
C LEU A 133 3.87 2.08 4.53
N GLN A 134 3.89 1.24 5.57
CA GLN A 134 2.74 0.98 6.43
C GLN A 134 2.24 2.25 7.13
N VAL A 135 3.14 3.08 7.65
CA VAL A 135 2.78 4.40 8.22
C VAL A 135 2.08 5.30 7.19
N ALA A 136 2.58 5.34 5.95
CA ALA A 136 1.96 6.12 4.88
C ALA A 136 0.56 5.59 4.48
N CYS A 137 0.38 4.27 4.46
CA CYS A 137 -0.91 3.62 4.25
C CYS A 137 -1.89 3.95 5.38
N ILE A 138 -1.47 3.82 6.64
CA ILE A 138 -2.27 4.20 7.83
C ILE A 138 -2.69 5.67 7.73
N ALA A 139 -1.77 6.58 7.48
CA ALA A 139 -2.06 8.01 7.34
C ALA A 139 -3.06 8.29 6.20
N THR A 140 -3.01 7.51 5.12
CA THR A 140 -3.95 7.63 4.01
C THR A 140 -5.36 7.21 4.40
N THR A 141 -5.51 6.07 5.08
CA THR A 141 -6.81 5.59 5.55
C THR A 141 -7.38 6.50 6.66
N LEU A 142 -6.54 7.01 7.57
CA LEU A 142 -6.98 7.99 8.59
C LEU A 142 -7.50 9.29 7.95
N ARG A 143 -6.83 9.80 6.91
CA ARG A 143 -7.30 10.98 6.16
C ARG A 143 -8.62 10.73 5.45
N HIS A 144 -8.85 9.51 4.95
CA HIS A 144 -10.10 9.12 4.32
C HIS A 144 -11.26 9.17 5.34
N LEU A 145 -11.05 8.50 6.48
CA LEU A 145 -12.01 8.49 7.60
C LEU A 145 -12.32 9.89 8.15
N SER A 146 -11.34 10.79 8.18
CA SER A 146 -11.56 12.15 8.70
C SER A 146 -12.31 13.06 7.72
N ARG A 147 -12.05 12.95 6.41
CA ARG A 147 -12.70 13.79 5.39
C ARG A 147 -14.19 13.48 5.22
N ALA A 148 -14.56 12.21 5.20
CA ALA A 148 -15.97 11.82 5.06
C ALA A 148 -16.78 12.11 6.34
N ARG A 149 -16.14 12.15 7.53
CA ARG A 149 -16.76 12.65 8.75
C ARG A 149 -17.06 14.16 8.70
N ALA A 150 -16.18 14.95 8.08
CA ALA A 150 -16.40 16.39 7.91
C ALA A 150 -17.60 16.68 7.01
N HIS A 151 -17.80 15.89 5.95
CA HIS A 151 -18.95 16.05 5.05
C HIS A 151 -20.29 15.75 5.73
N ARG A 152 -20.34 14.76 6.64
CA ARG A 152 -21.54 14.42 7.42
C ARG A 152 -21.90 15.44 8.51
N ARG A 153 -20.96 16.32 8.89
CA ARG A 153 -21.17 17.34 9.93
C ARG A 153 -21.69 18.67 9.39
N THR A 154 -21.68 18.88 8.08
CA THR A 154 -22.39 20.02 7.48
C THR A 154 -23.88 19.71 7.58
N PRO A 155 -24.69 20.44 8.37
CA PRO A 155 -26.13 20.30 8.27
C PRO A 155 -26.50 20.64 6.84
N GLN A 156 -27.33 19.82 6.19
CA GLN A 156 -28.12 20.31 5.08
C GLN A 156 -28.93 21.49 5.64
N LEU A 157 -28.51 22.71 5.31
CA LEU A 157 -29.36 23.88 5.45
C LEU A 157 -30.53 23.63 4.51
N ALA A 158 -31.57 23.03 5.06
CA ALA A 158 -32.87 22.91 4.41
C ALA A 158 -33.36 24.34 4.15
N ALA A 159 -33.52 24.66 2.87
CA ALA A 159 -34.29 25.80 2.39
C ALA A 159 -35.73 25.35 2.16
#